data_AF-A0A7X6SHL1-F1
#
_entry.id   AF-A0A7X6SHL1-F1
#
_cell.length_a   1.000
_cell.length_b   1.000
_cell.length_c   1.000
_cell.angle_alpha   90.00
_cell.angle_beta   90.00
_cell.angle_gamma   90.00
#
_symmetry.space_group_name_H-M   'P 1'
#
loop_
_entity.id
_entity.type
_entity.pdbx_description
1 polymer ?
#
loop_
_entity_poly.entity_id
_entity_poly.type
_entity_poly.pdbx_seq_one_letter_code
_entity_poly.pdbx_strand_id
1 'polypeptide(L)'
;MNYQNLLDAHAKYGTNKNDIISNVGYENILEDVVIAPWWSHTIFNGFNVRVEQNQKNNIIYNIYGDNFQFTFLELKAAGAPQMIEDILPLGLTNCKRILFIGSAGSLTKELKIGDLVIPNYSLCGRRS
;
A
#
# COMPACT_ATOMS: atom_id res chain seq x y z
N MET A 1 8.70 -16.54 7.04
CA MET A 1 7.39 -17.12 6.69
C MET A 1 7.24 -17.05 5.18
N ASN A 2 6.85 -18.14 4.51
CA ASN A 2 6.60 -18.13 3.06
C ASN A 2 5.15 -17.70 2.81
N TYR A 3 4.90 -16.83 1.84
CA TYR A 3 3.55 -16.40 1.45
C TYR A 3 2.65 -17.58 1.06
N GLN A 4 3.22 -18.60 0.41
CA GLN A 4 2.47 -19.81 0.05
C GLN A 4 1.90 -20.53 1.28
N ASN A 5 2.65 -20.59 2.38
CA ASN A 5 2.17 -21.21 3.62
C ASN A 5 0.94 -20.47 4.19
N LEU A 6 0.85 -19.15 3.99
CA LEU A 6 -0.31 -18.36 4.39
C LEU A 6 -1.53 -18.77 3.56
N LEU A 7 -1.36 -18.89 2.24
CA LEU A 7 -2.44 -19.28 1.32
C LEU A 7 -2.92 -20.71 1.58
N ASP A 8 -2.00 -21.63 1.82
CA ASP A 8 -2.34 -23.03 2.13
C ASP A 8 -3.13 -23.13 3.45
N ALA A 9 -2.81 -22.29 4.44
CA ALA A 9 -3.57 -22.20 5.68
C ALA A 9 -5.00 -21.69 5.42
N HIS A 10 -5.17 -20.59 4.66
CA HIS A 10 -6.51 -20.09 4.30
C HIS A 10 -7.35 -21.16 3.57
N ALA A 11 -6.74 -21.87 2.61
CA ALA A 11 -7.43 -22.93 1.88
C ALA A 11 -7.85 -24.09 2.80
N LYS A 12 -6.99 -24.50 3.74
CA LYS A 12 -7.29 -25.55 4.73
C LYS A 12 -8.51 -25.20 5.60
N TYR A 13 -8.70 -23.93 5.91
CA TYR A 13 -9.82 -23.45 6.73
C TYR A 13 -11.01 -22.93 5.90
N GLY A 14 -11.02 -23.20 4.58
CA GLY A 14 -12.19 -23.02 3.71
C GLY A 14 -12.32 -21.66 3.02
N THR A 15 -11.28 -20.82 3.05
CA THR A 15 -11.26 -19.53 2.33
C THR A 15 -10.38 -19.63 1.08
N ASN A 16 -10.92 -19.26 -0.07
CA ASN A 16 -10.15 -19.20 -1.32
C ASN A 16 -9.68 -17.76 -1.62
N LYS A 17 -8.85 -17.58 -2.66
CA LYS A 17 -8.28 -16.27 -3.02
C LYS A 17 -9.36 -15.21 -3.31
N ASN A 18 -10.43 -15.58 -4.02
CA ASN A 18 -11.50 -14.65 -4.36
C ASN A 18 -12.28 -14.22 -3.13
N ASP A 19 -12.48 -15.13 -2.16
CA ASP A 19 -13.12 -14.80 -0.89
C ASP A 19 -12.27 -13.76 -0.13
N ILE A 20 -10.94 -13.93 -0.08
CA ILE A 20 -10.04 -12.96 0.57
C ILE A 20 -10.15 -11.59 -0.10
N ILE A 21 -10.06 -11.54 -1.42
CA ILE A 21 -10.15 -10.28 -2.18
C ILE A 21 -11.49 -9.59 -1.96
N SER A 22 -12.60 -10.33 -2.08
CA SER A 22 -13.95 -9.78 -1.93
C SER A 22 -14.23 -9.34 -0.49
N ASN A 23 -13.78 -10.10 0.51
CA ASN A 23 -14.02 -9.80 1.93
C ASN A 23 -13.23 -8.59 2.41
N VAL A 24 -11.99 -8.42 1.93
CA VAL A 24 -11.13 -7.27 2.29
C VAL A 24 -11.38 -6.08 1.36
N GLY A 25 -12.10 -6.27 0.25
CA GLY A 25 -12.47 -5.22 -0.70
C GLY A 25 -11.35 -4.78 -1.63
N TYR A 26 -10.39 -5.67 -1.90
CA TYR A 26 -9.23 -5.41 -2.79
C TYR A 26 -9.54 -5.69 -4.26
N GLU A 27 -10.75 -5.34 -4.69
CA GLU A 27 -11.20 -5.50 -6.07
C GLU A 27 -10.68 -4.36 -6.95
N ASN A 28 -10.41 -4.63 -8.23
CA ASN A 28 -9.96 -3.63 -9.21
C ASN A 28 -8.65 -2.88 -8.83
N ILE A 29 -7.73 -3.54 -8.12
CA ILE A 29 -6.39 -3.02 -7.86
C ILE A 29 -5.59 -3.00 -9.17
N LEU A 30 -4.93 -1.87 -9.43
CA LEU A 30 -4.07 -1.65 -10.60
C LEU A 30 -2.68 -2.25 -10.38
N GLU A 31 -1.87 -2.32 -11.45
CA GLU A 31 -0.53 -2.93 -11.36
C GLU A 31 0.45 -2.13 -10.49
N ASP A 32 0.33 -0.81 -10.52
CA ASP A 32 1.11 0.12 -9.72
C ASP A 32 0.33 0.50 -8.47
N VAL A 33 0.94 0.31 -7.30
CA VAL A 33 0.32 0.62 -6.02
C VAL A 33 1.21 1.57 -5.22
N VAL A 34 0.63 2.68 -4.79
CA VAL A 34 1.24 3.64 -3.87
C VAL A 34 0.67 3.42 -2.48
N ILE A 35 1.53 3.17 -1.50
CA ILE A 35 1.16 2.99 -0.10
C ILE A 35 1.49 4.27 0.66
N ALA A 36 0.48 4.87 1.28
CA ALA A 36 0.58 6.08 2.07
C ALA A 36 0.11 5.82 3.51
N PRO A 37 1.02 5.72 4.49
CA PRO A 37 0.67 5.50 5.89
C PRO A 37 -0.15 6.64 6.49
N TRP A 38 0.16 7.88 6.11
CA TRP A 38 -0.43 9.09 6.71
C TRP A 38 -0.99 10.09 5.71
N TRP A 39 -0.64 9.95 4.42
CA TRP A 39 -1.08 10.91 3.41
C TRP A 39 -2.42 10.47 2.85
N SER A 40 -3.23 11.46 2.47
CA SER A 40 -4.53 11.25 1.84
C SER A 40 -4.46 11.49 0.34
N HIS A 41 -5.30 10.81 -0.45
CA HIS A 41 -5.56 11.06 -1.86
C HIS A 41 -5.90 12.53 -2.15
N THR A 42 -6.33 13.30 -1.16
CA THR A 42 -6.57 14.74 -1.28
C THR A 42 -5.31 15.53 -1.66
N ILE A 43 -4.11 14.96 -1.54
CA ILE A 43 -2.88 15.54 -2.11
C ILE A 43 -2.96 15.72 -3.63
N PHE A 44 -3.86 15.00 -4.30
CA PHE A 44 -4.11 15.11 -5.73
C PHE A 44 -5.17 16.16 -6.09
N ASN A 45 -5.76 16.85 -5.10
CA ASN A 45 -6.70 17.93 -5.36
C ASN A 45 -6.01 19.07 -6.13
N GLY A 46 -6.63 19.53 -7.22
CA GLY A 46 -6.07 20.57 -8.08
C GLY A 46 -5.12 20.06 -9.16
N PHE A 47 -4.82 18.75 -9.20
CA PHE A 47 -4.18 18.11 -10.34
C PHE A 47 -5.22 17.63 -11.35
N ASN A 48 -4.85 17.57 -12.63
CA ASN A 48 -5.70 16.99 -13.68
C ASN A 48 -5.67 15.46 -13.60
N VAL A 49 -6.30 14.91 -12.57
CA VAL A 49 -6.44 13.46 -12.37
C VAL A 49 -7.88 13.11 -11.97
N ARG A 50 -8.32 11.92 -12.38
CA ARG A 50 -9.56 11.32 -11.89
C ARG A 50 -9.26 10.43 -10.70
N VAL A 51 -10.01 10.59 -9.62
CA VAL A 51 -9.93 9.77 -8.41
C VAL A 51 -11.20 8.95 -8.25
N GLU A 52 -11.05 7.64 -8.10
CA GLU A 52 -12.15 6.71 -7.86
C GLU A 52 -11.92 5.95 -6.56
N GLN A 53 -12.80 6.12 -5.58
CA GLN A 53 -12.73 5.33 -4.35
C GLN A 53 -13.31 3.93 -4.58
N ASN A 54 -12.68 2.91 -4.01
CA ASN A 54 -13.23 1.56 -4.00
C ASN A 54 -14.52 1.50 -3.16
N GLN A 55 -15.51 0.77 -3.65
CA GLN A 55 -16.84 0.70 -3.03
C GLN A 55 -16.87 -0.12 -1.73
N LYS A 56 -16.02 -1.14 -1.62
CA LYS A 56 -15.99 -2.07 -0.48
C LYS A 56 -14.93 -1.69 0.55
N ASN A 57 -13.90 -0.95 0.14
CA ASN A 57 -12.80 -0.55 1.02
C ASN A 57 -12.48 0.94 0.89
N ASN A 58 -12.75 1.68 1.97
CA ASN A 58 -12.63 3.13 1.99
C ASN A 58 -11.18 3.66 2.02
N ILE A 59 -10.17 2.80 2.20
CA ILE A 59 -8.76 3.20 2.15
C ILE A 59 -8.16 3.09 0.75
N ILE A 60 -8.90 2.55 -0.23
CA ILE A 60 -8.39 2.26 -1.58
C ILE A 60 -8.96 3.27 -2.57
N TYR A 61 -8.06 3.91 -3.33
CA TYR A 61 -8.41 4.88 -4.36
C TYR A 61 -7.65 4.58 -5.65
N ASN A 62 -8.33 4.45 -6.79
CA ASN A 62 -7.67 4.40 -8.09
C ASN A 62 -7.52 5.82 -8.64
N ILE A 63 -6.29 6.17 -9.01
CA ILE A 63 -5.91 7.47 -9.57
C ILE A 63 -5.59 7.27 -11.04
N TYR A 64 -6.18 8.09 -11.90
CA TYR A 64 -5.97 8.08 -13.34
C TYR A 64 -5.55 9.48 -13.81
N GLY A 65 -4.35 9.59 -14.36
CA GLY A 65 -3.91 10.76 -15.12
C GLY A 65 -3.88 10.45 -16.62
N ASP A 66 -3.39 11.40 -17.41
CA ASP A 66 -3.38 11.27 -18.88
C ASP A 66 -2.55 10.06 -19.38
N ASN A 67 -1.41 9.82 -18.75
CA ASN A 67 -0.43 8.78 -19.16
C ASN A 67 -0.03 7.84 -18.03
N PHE A 68 -0.75 7.85 -16.90
CA PHE A 68 -0.45 6.99 -15.76
C PHE A 68 -1.72 6.60 -15.02
N GLN A 69 -1.65 5.47 -14.34
CA GLN A 69 -2.68 5.03 -13.41
C GLN A 69 -2.05 4.22 -12.29
N PHE A 70 -2.57 4.36 -11.08
CA PHE A 70 -2.14 3.57 -9.94
C PHE A 70 -3.23 3.50 -8.88
N THR A 71 -3.16 2.48 -8.04
CA THR A 71 -3.97 2.40 -6.83
C THR A 71 -3.23 3.07 -5.67
N PHE A 72 -3.91 3.91 -4.91
CA PHE A 72 -3.41 4.61 -3.74
C PHE A 72 -4.09 4.06 -2.48
N LEU A 73 -3.29 3.59 -1.53
CA LEU A 73 -3.75 3.03 -0.25
C LEU A 73 -3.50 4.04 0.88
N GLU A 74 -4.57 4.58 1.45
CA GLU A 74 -4.56 5.45 2.63
C GLU A 74 -4.62 4.62 3.93
N LEU A 75 -3.50 4.09 4.41
CA LEU A 75 -3.54 3.17 5.56
C LEU A 75 -3.94 3.83 6.88
N LYS A 76 -3.73 5.15 7.02
CA LYS A 76 -4.01 5.94 8.23
C LYS A 76 -3.43 5.33 9.51
N ALA A 77 -2.29 4.65 9.37
CA ALA A 77 -1.67 3.87 10.42
C ALA A 77 -0.15 3.95 10.35
N ALA A 78 0.50 3.83 11.51
CA ALA A 78 1.95 3.69 11.62
C ALA A 78 2.32 2.35 12.24
N GLY A 79 3.38 1.74 11.71
CA GLY A 79 3.98 0.53 12.24
C GLY A 79 3.80 -0.67 11.32
N ALA A 80 4.87 -1.46 11.18
CA ALA A 80 4.91 -2.62 10.30
C ALA A 80 3.77 -3.63 10.53
N PRO A 81 3.34 -3.97 11.76
CA PRO A 81 2.30 -4.98 11.96
C PRO A 81 0.97 -4.61 11.30
N GLN A 82 0.52 -3.37 11.49
CA GLN A 82 -0.74 -2.91 10.91
C GLN A 82 -0.66 -2.84 9.39
N MET A 83 0.45 -2.32 8.86
CA MET A 83 0.62 -2.18 7.42
C MET A 83 0.71 -3.54 6.69
N ILE A 84 1.26 -4.57 7.34
CA ILE A 84 1.37 -5.90 6.73
C ILE A 84 -0.02 -6.49 6.41
N GLU A 85 -1.00 -6.32 7.30
CA GLU A 85 -2.38 -6.82 7.09
C GLU A 85 -3.04 -6.19 5.85
N ASP A 86 -2.77 -4.90 5.58
CA ASP A 86 -3.29 -4.20 4.40
C ASP A 86 -2.50 -4.53 3.13
N ILE A 87 -1.20 -4.86 3.25
CA ILE A 87 -0.34 -5.11 2.09
C ILE A 87 -0.44 -6.56 1.60
N LEU A 88 -0.62 -7.53 2.49
CA LEU A 88 -0.67 -8.96 2.14
C LEU A 88 -1.75 -9.31 1.08
N PRO A 89 -2.97 -8.74 1.13
CA PRO A 89 -3.99 -8.96 0.10
C PRO A 89 -3.55 -8.55 -1.31
N LEU A 90 -2.65 -7.57 -1.46
CA LEU A 90 -2.15 -7.15 -2.76
C LEU A 90 -1.45 -8.29 -3.52
N GLY A 91 -0.85 -9.25 -2.80
CA GLY A 91 -0.24 -10.44 -3.41
C GLY A 91 -1.24 -11.38 -4.11
N LEU A 92 -2.56 -11.14 -3.93
CA LEU A 92 -3.64 -11.87 -4.61
C LEU A 92 -4.25 -11.07 -5.77
N THR A 93 -3.83 -9.84 -6.01
CA THR A 93 -4.43 -8.95 -7.02
C THR A 93 -3.52 -8.77 -8.24
N ASN A 94 -3.86 -7.84 -9.13
CA ASN A 94 -3.02 -7.48 -10.28
C ASN A 94 -1.78 -6.64 -9.90
N CYS A 95 -1.60 -6.32 -8.61
CA CYS A 95 -0.46 -5.54 -8.12
C CYS A 95 0.87 -6.21 -8.52
N LYS A 96 1.75 -5.43 -9.16
CA LYS A 96 3.10 -5.86 -9.59
C LYS A 96 4.19 -5.02 -8.96
N ARG A 97 3.90 -3.74 -8.68
CA ARG A 97 4.88 -2.75 -8.23
C ARG A 97 4.31 -1.95 -7.09
N ILE A 98 5.11 -1.75 -6.06
CA ILE A 98 4.73 -1.01 -4.85
C ILE A 98 5.70 0.14 -4.63
N LEU A 99 5.16 1.35 -4.46
CA LEU A 99 5.87 2.54 -4.02
C LEU A 99 5.37 2.94 -2.63
N PHE A 100 6.26 2.99 -1.65
CA PHE A 100 5.92 3.48 -0.32
C PHE A 100 6.27 4.97 -0.21
N ILE A 101 5.30 5.79 0.17
CA ILE A 101 5.50 7.23 0.42
C ILE A 101 5.21 7.54 1.88
N GLY A 102 6.07 8.33 2.53
CA GLY A 102 5.89 8.68 3.93
C GLY A 102 6.96 9.64 4.41
N SER A 103 6.88 9.99 5.69
CA SER A 103 7.87 10.81 6.37
C SER A 103 8.88 9.94 7.12
N ALA A 104 10.11 10.43 7.21
CA ALA A 104 11.18 9.83 8.00
C ALA A 104 11.95 10.92 8.75
N GLY A 105 12.46 10.57 9.93
CA GLY A 105 13.41 11.42 10.66
C GLY A 105 14.84 11.17 10.15
N SER A 106 15.60 12.24 9.94
CA SER A 106 17.01 12.14 9.55
C SER A 106 17.90 11.78 10.73
N LEU A 107 18.92 10.94 10.47
CA LEU A 107 20.02 10.65 11.39
C LEU A 107 21.29 11.45 11.07
N THR A 108 21.26 12.29 10.02
CA THR A 108 22.35 13.19 9.59
C THR A 108 21.90 14.64 9.61
N LYS A 109 22.85 15.57 9.80
CA LYS A 109 22.60 17.02 9.75
C LYS A 109 22.52 17.57 8.33
N GLU A 110 22.89 16.78 7.33
CA GLU A 110 22.91 17.19 5.92
C GLU A 110 21.50 17.26 5.32
N LEU A 111 20.61 16.35 5.74
CA LEU A 111 19.21 16.33 5.32
C LEU A 111 18.40 17.34 6.13
N LYS A 112 17.65 18.17 5.43
CA LYS A 112 16.79 19.21 5.99
C LYS A 112 15.32 18.81 5.88
N ILE A 113 14.48 19.50 6.65
CA ILE A 113 13.03 19.34 6.57
C ILE A 113 12.58 19.72 5.15
N GLY A 114 11.81 18.83 4.53
CA GLY A 114 11.30 19.00 3.16
C GLY A 114 12.16 18.33 2.09
N ASP A 115 13.34 17.81 2.43
CA ASP A 115 14.14 17.05 1.48
C ASP A 115 13.45 15.72 1.13
N LEU A 116 13.53 15.34 -0.15
CA LEU A 116 13.05 14.06 -0.64
C LEU A 116 14.21 13.07 -0.70
N VAL A 117 13.98 11.87 -0.18
CA VAL A 117 14.99 10.81 -0.13
C VAL A 117 14.40 9.53 -0.72
N ILE A 118 15.14 8.91 -1.64
CA ILE A 118 14.86 7.57 -2.14
C ILE A 118 15.88 6.64 -1.47
N PRO A 119 15.47 5.85 -0.46
CA PRO A 119 16.41 4.98 0.24
C PRO A 119 16.80 3.80 -0.66
N ASN A 120 18.10 3.57 -0.81
CA ASN A 120 18.61 2.37 -1.49
C ASN A 120 18.64 1.14 -0.57
N TYR A 121 18.57 1.35 0.75
CA TYR A 121 18.60 0.31 1.77
C TYR A 121 17.70 0.69 2.94
N SER A 122 17.17 -0.32 3.65
CA SER A 122 16.42 -0.17 4.89
C SER A 122 16.97 -1.11 5.95
N LEU A 123 17.07 -0.64 7.20
CA LEU A 123 17.53 -1.44 8.34
C LEU A 123 16.31 -1.89 9.17
N CYS A 124 16.12 -3.20 9.28
CA CYS A 124 15.11 -3.77 10.18
C CYS A 124 15.72 -3.95 11.57
N GLY A 125 15.37 -3.07 12.50
CA GLY A 125 15.81 -3.18 13.90
C GLY A 125 15.20 -4.40 14.57
N ARG A 126 16.03 -5.27 15.14
CA ARG A 126 15.59 -6.37 16.00
C ARG A 126 15.43 -5.83 17.42
N ARG A 127 14.24 -5.92 18.02
CA ARG A 127 14.10 -5.71 19.47
C ARG A 127 14.84 -6.85 20.17
N SER A 128 15.92 -6.53 20.89
CA SER A 128 16.63 -7.40 21.81
C SER A 128 15.83 -7.64 23.07
#